data_AF-A0A957BV47-F1
#
_entry.id   AF-A0A957BV47-F1
#
_cell.length_a   1.000
_cell.length_b   1.000
_cell.length_c   1.000
_cell.angle_alpha   90.00
_cell.angle_beta   90.00
_cell.angle_gamma   90.00
#
_symmetry.space_group_name_H-M   'P 1'
#
loop_
_entity.id
_entity.type
_entity.pdbx_description
1 polymer ?
#
loop_
_entity_poly.entity_id
_entity_poly.type
_entity_poly.pdbx_seq_one_letter_code
_entity_poly.pdbx_strand_id
1 'polypeptide(L)'
;GLAQLHQFRGRVGRGGYASYCLLVCDTDVPEARERLTALERFSDGFKLAEIDWKLRGAGDLVGTRQSGQSTLQLMEDMSPELVEVAQREARTIFEEDPQLQQEQHQLLAERVHMLHDARTDVS
;
A
#
# COMPACT_ATOMS: atom_id res chain seq x y z
N GLY A 1 -11.11 0.30 6.65
CA GLY A 1 -10.29 0.98 5.62
C GLY A 1 -10.87 0.72 4.24
N LEU A 2 -10.41 1.46 3.21
CA LEU A 2 -11.00 1.42 1.86
C LEU A 2 -10.98 0.01 1.23
N ALA A 3 -9.89 -0.74 1.43
CA ALA A 3 -9.74 -2.11 0.94
C ALA A 3 -10.83 -3.06 1.47
N GLN A 4 -11.20 -2.93 2.74
CA GLN A 4 -12.23 -3.77 3.35
C GLN A 4 -13.63 -3.44 2.79
N LEU A 5 -13.90 -2.15 2.55
CA LEU A 5 -15.15 -1.73 1.91
C LEU A 5 -15.24 -2.23 0.46
N HIS A 6 -14.12 -2.21 -0.28
CA HIS A 6 -14.05 -2.79 -1.62
C HIS A 6 -14.33 -4.29 -1.64
N GLN A 7 -13.76 -5.04 -0.69
CA GLN A 7 -14.05 -6.46 -0.52
C GLN A 7 -15.53 -6.71 -0.21
N PHE A 8 -16.16 -5.90 0.64
CA PHE A 8 -17.61 -6.02 0.90
C PHE A 8 -18.44 -5.72 -0.34
N ARG A 9 -18.10 -4.67 -1.10
CA ARG A 9 -18.78 -4.36 -2.37
C ARG A 9 -18.73 -5.54 -3.34
N GLY A 10 -17.59 -6.21 -3.46
CA GLY A 10 -17.40 -7.39 -4.33
C GLY A 10 -18.16 -8.66 -3.91
N ARG A 11 -18.81 -8.65 -2.73
CA ARG A 11 -19.72 -9.73 -2.31
C ARG A 11 -21.16 -9.50 -2.77
N VAL A 12 -21.50 -8.29 -3.23
CA VAL A 12 -22.82 -7.94 -3.76
C VAL A 12 -22.87 -8.20 -5.26
N GLY A 13 -24.03 -8.60 -5.80
CA GLY A 13 -24.23 -8.69 -7.26
C GLY A 13 -23.62 -9.92 -7.95
N ARG A 14 -23.52 -11.05 -7.24
CA ARG A 14 -23.02 -12.32 -7.82
C ARG A 14 -24.06 -13.11 -8.62
N GLY A 15 -25.30 -12.63 -8.69
CA GLY A 15 -26.37 -13.21 -9.51
C GLY A 15 -26.57 -12.46 -10.82
N GLY A 16 -27.51 -12.91 -11.66
CA GLY A 16 -27.84 -12.26 -12.94
C GLY A 16 -28.68 -10.98 -12.82
N TYR A 17 -28.95 -10.51 -11.61
CA TYR A 17 -29.79 -9.33 -11.36
C TYR A 17 -28.96 -8.13 -10.95
N ALA A 18 -29.37 -6.95 -11.41
CA ALA A 18 -28.81 -5.69 -10.96
C ALA A 18 -28.92 -5.58 -9.44
N SER A 19 -27.81 -5.20 -8.79
CA SER A 19 -27.70 -5.10 -7.34
C SER A 19 -27.12 -3.74 -6.96
N TYR A 20 -27.52 -3.25 -5.79
CA TYR A 20 -27.10 -1.95 -5.28
C TYR A 20 -26.30 -2.13 -3.98
N CYS A 21 -25.24 -1.34 -3.82
CA CYS A 21 -24.49 -1.22 -2.59
C CYS A 21 -24.73 0.18 -2.02
N LEU A 22 -25.48 0.26 -0.91
CA LEU A 22 -25.77 1.52 -0.25
C LEU A 22 -24.69 1.81 0.79
N LEU A 23 -24.08 2.99 0.69
CA LEU A 23 -23.05 3.44 1.62
C LEU A 23 -23.68 4.45 2.58
N VAL A 24 -23.72 4.11 3.87
CA VAL A 24 -24.27 4.96 4.93
C VAL A 24 -23.15 5.37 5.86
N CYS A 25 -23.05 6.67 6.14
CA CYS A 25 -22.06 7.26 7.03
C CYS A 25 -22.78 7.90 8.21
N ASP A 26 -22.44 7.51 9.43
CA ASP A 26 -23.00 8.09 10.67
C ASP A 26 -21.97 9.03 11.36
N THR A 27 -21.10 9.64 10.57
CA THR A 27 -20.05 10.52 11.06
C THR A 27 -19.79 11.65 10.08
N ASP A 28 -19.54 12.83 10.63
CA ASP A 28 -19.21 14.05 9.89
C ASP A 28 -17.70 14.22 9.67
N VAL A 29 -16.89 13.21 10.01
CA VAL A 29 -15.44 13.26 9.78
C VAL A 29 -15.15 13.35 8.27
N PRO A 30 -14.44 14.38 7.78
CA PRO A 30 -14.20 14.59 6.35
C PRO A 30 -13.56 13.39 5.65
N GLU A 31 -12.57 12.75 6.29
CA GLU A 31 -11.88 11.58 5.76
C GLU A 31 -12.81 10.39 5.52
N ALA A 32 -13.81 10.18 6.40
CA ALA A 32 -14.77 9.10 6.23
C ALA A 32 -15.60 9.31 4.96
N ARG A 33 -16.04 10.56 4.74
CA ARG A 33 -16.79 10.96 3.55
C ARG A 33 -15.95 10.83 2.28
N GLU A 34 -14.67 11.20 2.34
CA GLU A 34 -13.75 11.09 1.21
C GLU A 34 -13.49 9.63 0.83
N ARG A 35 -13.32 8.74 1.81
CA ARG A 35 -13.25 7.28 1.59
C ARG A 35 -14.50 6.74 0.90
N LEU A 36 -15.70 7.09 1.37
CA LEU A 36 -16.93 6.61 0.75
C LEU A 36 -17.11 7.15 -0.68
N THR A 37 -16.76 8.42 -0.91
CA THR A 37 -16.78 9.03 -2.25
C THR A 37 -15.82 8.34 -3.21
N ALA A 38 -14.64 7.94 -2.75
CA ALA A 38 -13.69 7.17 -3.55
C ALA A 38 -14.25 5.79 -3.93
N LEU A 39 -14.92 5.11 -2.99
CA LEU A 39 -15.53 3.80 -3.23
C LEU A 39 -16.72 3.85 -4.20
N GLU A 40 -17.47 4.94 -4.19
CA GLU A 40 -18.55 5.21 -5.14
C GLU A 40 -17.99 5.45 -6.56
N ARG A 41 -16.93 6.27 -6.67
CA ARG A 41 -16.36 6.67 -7.97
C ARG A 41 -15.51 5.59 -8.63
N PHE A 42 -14.81 4.76 -7.85
CA PHE A 42 -13.81 3.86 -8.38
C PHE A 42 -14.11 2.40 -8.06
N SER A 43 -14.05 1.57 -9.11
CA SER A 43 -14.24 0.13 -8.99
C SER A 43 -12.92 -0.65 -8.87
N ASP A 44 -11.83 -0.08 -9.35
CA ASP A 44 -10.49 -0.67 -9.39
C ASP A 44 -9.85 -0.71 -7.99
N GLY A 45 -9.40 -1.89 -7.58
CA GLY A 45 -8.75 -2.11 -6.29
C GLY A 45 -7.40 -1.38 -6.15
N PHE A 46 -6.62 -1.23 -7.22
CA PHE A 46 -5.33 -0.53 -7.18
C PHE A 46 -5.52 0.96 -6.96
N LYS A 47 -6.45 1.58 -7.69
CA LYS A 47 -6.76 3.00 -7.52
C LYS A 47 -7.30 3.31 -6.14
N LEU A 48 -8.11 2.40 -5.59
CA LEU A 48 -8.58 2.50 -4.21
C LEU A 48 -7.42 2.36 -3.21
N ALA A 49 -6.46 1.48 -3.43
CA ALA A 49 -5.27 1.38 -2.59
C ALA A 49 -4.44 2.67 -2.60
N GLU A 50 -4.25 3.31 -3.76
CA GLU A 50 -3.55 4.58 -3.90
C GLU A 50 -4.27 5.72 -3.14
N ILE A 51 -5.60 5.78 -3.23
CA ILE A 51 -6.40 6.77 -2.49
C ILE A 51 -6.34 6.49 -0.98
N ASP A 52 -6.46 5.24 -0.55
CA ASP A 52 -6.33 4.88 0.88
C ASP A 52 -4.94 5.27 1.42
N TRP A 53 -3.90 5.13 0.60
CA TRP A 53 -2.54 5.58 0.93
C TRP A 53 -2.46 7.10 1.09
N LYS A 54 -2.99 7.87 0.12
CA LYS A 54 -3.06 9.34 0.20
C LYS A 54 -3.85 9.83 1.43
N LEU A 55 -4.96 9.16 1.75
CA LEU A 55 -5.84 9.53 2.86
C LEU A 55 -5.27 9.19 4.24
N ARG A 56 -4.39 8.19 4.35
CA ARG A 56 -3.73 7.85 5.62
C ARG A 56 -2.41 8.59 5.82
N GLY A 57 -1.82 9.09 4.74
CA GLY A 57 -0.44 9.58 4.75
C GLY A 57 0.58 8.43 4.84
N ALA A 58 1.85 8.73 4.52
CA ALA A 58 2.93 7.75 4.48
C ALA A 58 3.22 7.04 5.82
N GLY A 59 2.69 7.54 6.94
CA GLY A 59 3.03 7.09 8.29
C GLY A 59 2.44 5.75 8.74
N ASP A 60 1.50 5.16 7.99
CA ASP A 60 0.75 3.97 8.46
C ASP A 60 0.99 2.71 7.58
N LEU A 61 1.92 2.78 6.62
CA LEU A 61 2.30 1.65 5.74
C LEU A 61 3.06 0.54 6.46
N VAL A 62 3.81 0.90 7.51
CA VAL A 62 4.56 -0.06 8.32
C VAL A 62 3.82 -0.14 9.64
N GLY A 63 2.92 -1.11 9.76
CA GLY A 63 2.23 -1.38 11.00
C GLY A 63 3.23 -1.78 12.08
N THR A 64 3.81 -0.80 12.77
CA THR A 64 4.47 -0.93 14.08
C THR A 64 4.78 0.46 14.61
N ARG A 65 4.08 0.83 15.68
CA ARG A 65 4.32 2.03 16.49
C ARG A 65 5.61 1.95 17.32
N GLN A 66 6.61 1.16 16.91
CA GLN A 66 7.84 0.94 17.65
C GLN A 66 8.93 0.45 16.69
N SER A 67 9.84 1.35 16.30
CA SER A 67 11.28 1.24 16.56
C SER A 67 12.09 2.13 15.61
N GLY A 68 12.79 3.12 16.20
CA GLY A 68 14.00 3.70 15.61
C GLY A 68 13.79 4.91 14.69
N GLN A 69 14.44 6.02 15.07
CA GLN A 69 14.50 7.31 14.36
C GLN A 69 14.93 7.25 12.88
N SER A 70 15.32 6.08 12.34
CA SER A 70 15.83 5.92 10.96
C SER A 70 14.76 5.67 9.90
N THR A 71 13.57 5.15 10.25
CA THR A 71 12.48 4.95 9.27
C THR A 71 11.81 6.28 8.89
N LEU A 72 11.81 7.25 9.80
CA LEU A 72 11.17 8.56 9.62
C LEU A 72 11.79 9.40 8.49
N GLN A 73 13.10 9.31 8.26
CA GLN A 73 13.78 10.14 7.26
C GLN A 73 13.44 9.76 5.81
N LEU A 74 13.22 8.48 5.52
CA LEU A 74 12.78 8.04 4.20
C LEU A 74 11.31 8.42 3.92
N MET A 75 10.50 8.55 4.97
CA MET A 75 9.05 8.75 4.86
C MET A 75 8.65 10.18 4.51
N GLU A 76 9.46 11.19 4.86
CA GLU A 76 9.16 12.59 4.55
C GLU A 76 9.23 12.89 3.04
N ASP A 77 10.06 12.16 2.30
CA ASP A 77 10.26 12.33 0.86
C ASP A 77 9.52 11.30 -0.02
N MET A 78 8.72 10.40 0.57
CA MET A 78 7.97 9.39 -0.20
C MET A 78 6.75 9.99 -0.90
N SER A 79 6.83 10.12 -2.23
CA SER A 79 5.70 10.44 -3.09
C SER A 79 5.14 9.19 -3.80
N PRO A 80 3.88 9.19 -4.27
CA PRO A 80 3.33 8.04 -5.00
C PRO A 80 4.12 7.75 -6.28
N GLU A 81 4.62 8.80 -6.94
CA GLU A 81 5.45 8.69 -8.14
C GLU A 81 6.79 8.01 -7.81
N LEU A 82 7.42 8.36 -6.68
CA LEU A 82 8.65 7.71 -6.24
C LEU A 82 8.43 6.22 -5.94
N VAL A 83 7.30 5.87 -5.33
CA VAL A 83 6.92 4.47 -5.07
C VAL A 83 6.73 3.70 -6.37
N GLU A 84 6.06 4.30 -7.36
CA GLU A 84 5.87 3.67 -8.67
C GLU A 84 7.22 3.41 -9.38
N VAL A 85 8.10 4.40 -9.38
CA VAL A 85 9.47 4.26 -9.93
C VAL A 85 10.21 3.15 -9.20
N ALA A 86 10.23 3.16 -7.87
CA ALA A 86 10.91 2.14 -7.08
C ALA A 86 10.36 0.73 -7.36
N GLN A 87 9.05 0.56 -7.51
CA GLN A 87 8.45 -0.73 -7.85
C GLN A 87 8.84 -1.22 -9.25
N ARG A 88 8.90 -0.30 -10.22
CA ARG A 88 9.34 -0.63 -11.57
C ARG A 88 10.80 -1.08 -11.58
N GLU A 89 11.69 -0.30 -10.96
CA GLU A 89 13.11 -0.65 -10.90
C GLU A 89 13.34 -1.97 -10.14
N ALA A 90 12.63 -2.18 -9.03
CA ALA A 90 12.71 -3.44 -8.29
C ALA A 90 12.29 -4.65 -9.14
N ARG A 91 11.28 -4.49 -10.01
CA ARG A 91 10.85 -5.55 -10.93
C ARG A 91 11.91 -5.83 -11.99
N THR A 92 12.45 -4.79 -12.62
CA THR A 92 13.54 -4.93 -13.61
C THR A 92 14.73 -5.67 -13.00
N ILE A 93 15.18 -5.25 -11.82
CA ILE A 93 16.29 -5.90 -11.12
C ILE A 93 15.95 -7.36 -10.79
N PHE A 94 14.73 -7.65 -10.35
CA PHE A 94 14.32 -9.03 -10.05
C PHE A 94 14.30 -9.94 -11.29
N GLU A 95 13.96 -9.40 -12.45
CA GLU A 95 13.98 -10.14 -13.72
C GLU A 95 15.41 -10.38 -14.23
N GLU A 96 16.31 -9.43 -14.04
CA GLU A 96 17.70 -9.49 -14.53
C GLU A 96 18.67 -10.18 -13.56
N ASP A 97 18.51 -9.95 -12.27
CA ASP A 97 19.37 -10.43 -11.19
C ASP A 97 18.57 -10.78 -9.93
N PRO A 98 17.76 -11.86 -9.99
CA PRO A 98 16.89 -12.28 -8.88
C PRO A 98 17.64 -12.63 -7.60
N GLN A 99 18.95 -12.90 -7.69
CA GLN A 99 19.81 -13.26 -6.55
C GLN A 99 20.73 -12.12 -6.11
N LEU A 100 20.63 -10.93 -6.73
CA LEU A 100 21.44 -9.75 -6.45
C LEU A 100 22.95 -10.04 -6.46
N GLN A 101 23.42 -10.83 -7.44
CA GLN A 101 24.81 -11.27 -7.56
C GLN A 101 25.71 -10.31 -8.35
N GLN A 102 25.11 -9.41 -9.15
CA GLN A 102 25.88 -8.44 -9.92
C GLN A 102 26.57 -7.44 -8.98
N GLU A 103 27.78 -7.02 -9.34
CA GLU A 103 28.57 -6.08 -8.53
C GLU A 103 27.81 -4.78 -8.22
N GLN A 104 27.03 -4.28 -9.18
CA GLN A 104 26.21 -3.08 -9.04
C GLN A 104 25.06 -3.23 -8.03
N HIS A 105 24.67 -4.46 -7.68
CA HIS A 105 23.57 -4.75 -6.75
C HIS A 105 24.04 -5.13 -5.34
N GLN A 106 25.35 -5.14 -5.06
CA GLN A 106 25.89 -5.58 -3.77
C GLN A 106 25.30 -4.81 -2.56
N LEU A 107 25.23 -3.48 -2.65
CA LEU A 107 24.65 -2.66 -1.57
C LEU A 107 23.16 -2.93 -1.37
N LEU A 108 22.44 -3.23 -2.45
CA LEU A 108 21.03 -3.62 -2.38
C LEU A 108 20.88 -4.99 -1.72
N ALA A 109 21.76 -5.95 -2.06
CA ALA A 109 21.78 -7.28 -1.46
C ALA A 109 22.01 -7.22 0.06
N GLU A 110 23.01 -6.45 0.50
CA GLU A 110 23.28 -6.20 1.92
C GLU A 110 22.05 -5.63 2.62
N ARG A 111 21.39 -4.64 2.00
CA ARG A 111 20.21 -4.00 2.58
C ARG A 111 19.01 -4.94 2.68
N VAL A 112 18.77 -5.77 1.66
CA VAL A 112 17.70 -6.77 1.64
C VAL A 112 17.94 -7.84 2.71
N HIS A 113 19.18 -8.32 2.86
CA HIS A 113 19.55 -9.25 3.94
C HIS A 113 19.27 -8.66 5.32
N MET A 114 19.73 -7.43 5.60
CA MET A 114 19.45 -6.77 6.88
C MET A 114 17.95 -6.66 7.21
N LEU A 115 17.11 -6.39 6.20
CA LEU A 115 15.66 -6.29 6.39
C LEU A 115 14.99 -7.65 6.60
N HIS A 116 15.53 -8.72 6.01
CA HIS A 116 15.05 -10.08 6.21
C HIS A 116 15.35 -10.55 7.64
N ASP A 117 16.59 -10.35 8.10
CA ASP A 117 17.04 -10.77 9.43
C ASP A 117 16.28 -10.04 10.54
N ALA A 118 16.06 -8.73 10.38
CA ALA A 118 15.26 -7.92 11.31
C ALA A 118 13.79 -8.35 11.39
N ARG A 119 13.24 -8.99 10.35
CA ARG A 119 11.86 -9.53 10.36
C ARG A 119 11.78 -10.88 11.07
N THR A 120 12.84 -11.69 11.03
CA THR A 120 12.89 -12.97 11.74
C THR A 120 13.07 -12.82 13.25
N ASP A 121 13.71 -11.74 13.71
CA ASP A 121 13.94 -11.45 15.13
C ASP A 121 12.69 -10.97 15.92
N VAL A 122 11.52 -10.91 15.28
CA VAL A 122 10.24 -10.51 15.91
C VAL A 122 9.39 -11.72 16.32
N SER A 123 9.99 -12.91 16.51
CA SER A 123 9.30 -14.12 16.99
C SER A 123 9.31 -14.24 18.52
#